data_AF-A0A932BIK1-F1
#
_entry.id   AF-A0A932BIK1-F1
#
_cell.length_a   1.000
_cell.length_b   1.000
_cell.length_c   1.000
_cell.angle_alpha   90.00
_cell.angle_beta   90.00
_cell.angle_gamma   90.00
#
_symmetry.space_group_name_H-M   'P 1'
#
loop_
_entity.id
_entity.type
_entity.pdbx_description
1 polymer ?
#
loop_
_entity_poly.entity_id
_entity_poly.type
_entity_poly.pdbx_seq_one_letter_code
_entity_poly.pdbx_strand_id
1 'polypeptide(L)'
;MADQQTPQDPFEMFRRLWGPLGIPVPGMAMPTLDPQEVEKRIAELRAVDAWLSMNLNMLRMAIQGLEVQKAALQAMKAAAEAGMDAAAAGTQQPNPMLWPWAAMQQAMSGGAAPPKPVQSAAPPKSGK
;
A
#
# COMPACT_ATOMS: atom_id res chain seq x y z
N MET A 1 -3.36 -45.62 -19.59
CA MET A 1 -2.03 -44.99 -19.43
C MET A 1 -2.25 -43.49 -19.42
N ALA A 2 -1.58 -42.76 -18.53
CA ALA A 2 -1.97 -41.43 -18.07
C ALA A 2 -1.75 -40.32 -19.11
N ASP A 3 -2.83 -39.61 -19.49
CA ASP A 3 -2.71 -38.30 -20.10
C ASP A 3 -2.86 -37.25 -18.98
N GLN A 4 -1.70 -36.82 -18.51
CA GLN A 4 -1.51 -35.83 -17.47
C GLN A 4 -2.14 -34.51 -17.90
N GLN A 5 -2.94 -33.94 -17.00
CA GLN A 5 -3.41 -32.56 -17.05
C GLN A 5 -2.24 -31.61 -17.34
N THR A 6 -2.12 -31.11 -18.57
CA THR A 6 -1.29 -29.94 -18.89
C THR A 6 -2.01 -28.71 -18.32
N PRO A 7 -1.49 -28.10 -17.24
CA PRO A 7 -2.15 -26.96 -16.60
C PRO A 7 -2.11 -25.78 -17.57
N GLN A 8 -3.28 -25.33 -18.05
CA GLN A 8 -3.56 -24.04 -18.70
C GLN A 8 -2.31 -23.19 -18.99
N ASP A 9 -1.68 -23.41 -20.16
CA ASP A 9 -0.50 -22.65 -20.56
C ASP A 9 -0.93 -21.19 -20.84
N PRO A 10 -0.50 -20.22 -20.02
CA PRO A 10 -0.92 -18.82 -20.14
C PRO A 10 -0.61 -18.21 -21.52
N PHE A 11 0.35 -18.80 -22.23
CA PHE A 11 0.71 -18.38 -23.58
C PHE A 11 -0.39 -18.66 -24.62
N GLU A 12 -1.13 -19.76 -24.48
CA GLU A 12 -2.25 -20.09 -25.39
C GLU A 12 -3.46 -19.19 -25.15
N MET A 13 -3.71 -18.81 -23.90
CA MET A 13 -4.74 -17.81 -23.56
C MET A 13 -4.42 -16.47 -24.22
N PHE A 14 -3.16 -16.04 -24.14
CA PHE A 14 -2.70 -14.83 -24.81
C PHE A 14 -2.85 -14.95 -26.34
N ARG A 15 -2.40 -16.06 -26.93
CA ARG A 15 -2.50 -16.30 -28.38
C ARG A 15 -3.94 -16.28 -28.88
N ARG A 16 -4.89 -16.78 -28.10
CA ARG A 16 -6.34 -16.79 -28.41
C ARG A 16 -6.98 -15.39 -28.36
N LEU A 17 -6.56 -14.55 -27.42
CA LEU A 17 -7.07 -13.17 -27.28
C LEU A 17 -6.53 -12.24 -28.37
N TRP A 18 -5.27 -12.43 -28.77
CA TRP A 18 -4.56 -11.51 -29.67
C TRP A 18 -4.52 -11.99 -31.12
N GLY A 19 -4.70 -13.29 -31.38
CA GLY A 19 -4.71 -13.88 -32.72
C GLY A 19 -5.75 -13.28 -33.67
N PRO A 20 -7.01 -13.05 -33.27
CA PRO A 20 -8.03 -12.48 -34.16
C PRO A 20 -7.79 -11.01 -34.53
N LEU A 21 -6.99 -10.28 -33.75
CA LEU A 21 -6.69 -8.87 -33.98
C LEU A 21 -5.55 -8.65 -34.99
N GLY A 22 -4.93 -9.73 -35.49
CA GLY A 22 -3.85 -9.64 -36.48
C GLY A 22 -2.60 -8.90 -35.98
N ILE A 23 -2.46 -8.70 -34.67
CA ILE A 23 -1.30 -8.02 -34.06
C ILE A 23 -0.14 -9.02 -34.09
N PRO A 24 0.93 -8.77 -34.86
CA PRO A 24 2.04 -9.70 -34.98
C PRO A 24 2.67 -9.94 -33.62
N VAL A 25 2.88 -11.21 -33.29
CA VAL A 25 3.61 -11.64 -32.08
C VAL A 25 4.98 -10.98 -32.10
N PRO A 26 5.36 -10.22 -31.04
CA PRO A 26 6.69 -9.62 -30.94
C PRO A 26 7.75 -10.71 -31.13
N GLY A 27 8.48 -10.65 -32.24
CA GLY A 27 9.47 -11.67 -32.64
C GLY A 27 9.40 -12.16 -34.08
N MET A 28 8.36 -11.81 -34.86
CA MET A 28 8.20 -12.29 -36.26
C MET A 28 8.12 -11.19 -37.33
N ALA A 29 8.53 -9.97 -37.01
CA ALA A 29 8.91 -8.96 -38.00
C ALA A 29 10.38 -8.63 -37.71
N MET A 30 11.28 -8.98 -38.63
CA MET A 30 12.66 -8.48 -38.57
C MET A 30 12.55 -6.94 -38.62
N PRO A 31 12.81 -6.23 -37.51
CA PRO A 31 12.78 -4.79 -37.52
C PRO A 31 13.89 -4.35 -38.46
N THR A 32 13.63 -3.33 -39.27
CA THR A 32 14.70 -2.54 -39.87
C THR A 32 15.68 -2.19 -38.75
N LEU A 33 16.88 -2.78 -38.78
CA LEU A 33 17.93 -2.62 -37.78
C LEU A 33 18.57 -1.23 -37.89
N ASP A 34 17.77 -0.18 -37.96
CA ASP A 34 18.24 1.20 -37.88
C ASP A 34 18.39 1.56 -36.40
N PRO A 35 19.61 1.75 -35.89
CA PRO A 35 19.85 2.12 -34.49
C PRO A 35 19.10 3.38 -34.07
N GLN A 36 18.83 4.32 -35.00
CA GLN A 36 18.09 5.54 -34.69
C GLN A 36 16.61 5.28 -34.41
N GLU A 37 15.99 4.37 -35.17
CA GLU A 37 14.59 4.01 -34.93
C GLU A 37 14.44 3.24 -33.62
N VAL A 38 15.41 2.36 -33.30
CA VAL A 38 15.46 1.65 -32.01
C VAL A 38 15.57 2.65 -30.86
N GLU A 39 16.46 3.64 -30.94
CA GLU A 39 16.61 4.66 -29.91
C GLU A 39 15.32 5.49 -29.72
N LYS A 40 14.66 5.85 -30.82
CA LYS A 40 13.37 6.54 -30.77
C LYS A 40 12.29 5.69 -30.08
N ARG A 41 12.18 4.41 -30.44
CA ARG A 41 11.23 3.47 -29.80
C ARG A 41 11.54 3.30 -28.32
N ILE A 42 12.82 3.24 -27.94
CA ILE A 42 13.23 3.20 -26.53
C ILE A 42 12.75 4.46 -25.81
N ALA A 43 12.98 5.65 -26.37
CA ALA A 43 12.54 6.91 -25.77
C ALA A 43 11.01 7.00 -25.61
N GLU A 44 10.25 6.60 -26.63
CA GLU A 44 8.79 6.56 -26.58
C GLU A 44 8.30 5.58 -25.50
N LEU A 45 8.85 4.37 -25.44
CA LEU A 45 8.49 3.39 -24.43
C LEU A 45 8.89 3.82 -23.01
N ARG A 46 9.99 4.56 -22.84
CA ARG A 46 10.37 5.16 -21.55
C ARG A 46 9.38 6.22 -21.09
N ALA A 47 8.85 7.04 -22.00
CA ALA A 47 7.81 8.00 -21.67
C ALA A 47 6.51 7.31 -21.24
N VAL A 48 6.12 6.22 -21.93
CA VAL A 48 4.97 5.39 -21.56
C VAL A 48 5.18 4.76 -20.17
N ASP A 49 6.36 4.21 -19.91
CA ASP A 49 6.72 3.62 -18.61
C ASP A 49 6.62 4.65 -17.46
N ALA A 50 7.13 5.87 -17.68
CA ALA A 50 7.02 6.95 -16.71
C ALA A 50 5.56 7.34 -16.42
N TRP A 51 4.71 7.42 -17.45
CA TRP A 51 3.29 7.75 -17.29
C TRP A 51 2.51 6.64 -16.57
N LEU A 52 2.80 5.37 -16.88
CA LEU A 52 2.21 4.22 -16.19
C LEU A 52 2.64 4.19 -14.72
N SER A 53 3.90 4.47 -14.44
CA SER A 53 4.42 4.58 -13.08
C SER A 53 3.69 5.68 -12.28
N MET A 54 3.43 6.83 -12.90
CA MET A 54 2.64 7.91 -12.30
C MET A 54 1.19 7.48 -12.01
N ASN A 55 0.52 6.82 -12.96
CA ASN A 55 -0.85 6.29 -12.75
C ASN A 55 -0.89 5.29 -11.59
N LEU A 56 0.06 4.37 -11.56
CA LEU A 56 0.17 3.37 -10.51
C LEU A 56 0.38 4.01 -9.13
N ASN A 57 1.19 5.07 -9.06
CA ASN A 57 1.39 5.80 -7.82
C ASN A 57 0.11 6.50 -7.33
N MET A 58 -0.64 7.15 -8.24
CA MET A 58 -1.93 7.76 -7.90
C MET A 58 -2.95 6.74 -7.41
N LEU A 59 -3.03 5.57 -8.06
CA LEU A 59 -3.91 4.49 -7.64
C LEU A 59 -3.55 3.98 -6.24
N ARG A 60 -2.27 3.80 -5.94
CA ARG A 60 -1.80 3.41 -4.60
C ARG A 60 -2.21 4.43 -3.54
N MET A 61 -2.06 5.73 -3.83
CA MET A 61 -2.49 6.79 -2.92
C MET A 61 -4.00 6.79 -2.70
N ALA A 62 -4.79 6.58 -3.76
CA ALA A 62 -6.25 6.48 -3.65
C ALA A 62 -6.69 5.29 -2.79
N ILE A 63 -6.05 4.13 -2.96
CA ILE A 63 -6.30 2.94 -2.14
C ILE A 63 -6.00 3.22 -0.67
N GLN A 64 -4.83 3.78 -0.36
CA GLN A 64 -4.46 4.14 1.02
C GLN A 64 -5.46 5.14 1.63
N GLY A 65 -5.92 6.12 0.85
CA GLY A 65 -6.96 7.05 1.29
C GLY A 65 -8.28 6.35 1.65
N LEU A 66 -8.71 5.38 0.84
CA LEU A 66 -9.91 4.59 1.12
C LEU A 66 -9.73 3.64 2.31
N GLU A 67 -8.54 3.07 2.50
CA GLU A 67 -8.22 2.22 3.66
C GLU A 67 -8.30 3.01 4.97
N VAL A 68 -7.82 4.26 4.98
CA VAL A 68 -7.95 5.16 6.13
C VAL A 68 -9.42 5.52 6.39
N GLN A 69 -10.20 5.82 5.34
CA GLN A 69 -11.64 6.09 5.48
C GLN A 69 -12.38 4.87 6.04
N LYS A 70 -12.05 3.66 5.56
CA LYS A 70 -12.60 2.41 6.08
C LYS A 70 -12.26 2.21 7.55
N ALA A 71 -11.00 2.42 7.94
CA ALA A 71 -10.57 2.30 9.33
C ALA A 71 -11.30 3.31 10.24
N ALA A 72 -11.48 4.56 9.79
CA ALA A 72 -12.23 5.57 10.52
C ALA A 72 -13.71 5.18 10.71
N LEU A 73 -14.36 4.66 9.66
CA LEU A 73 -15.74 4.17 9.76
C LEU A 73 -15.87 2.96 10.71
N GLN A 74 -14.91 2.04 10.68
CA GLN A 74 -14.89 0.91 11.61
C GLN A 74 -14.71 1.37 13.06
N ALA A 75 -13.83 2.35 13.31
CA ALA A 75 -13.67 2.95 14.64
C ALA A 75 -14.95 3.65 15.11
N MET A 76 -15.63 4.40 14.23
CA MET A 76 -16.91 5.04 14.56
C MET A 76 -17.98 4.00 14.90
N LYS A 77 -18.07 2.91 14.14
CA LYS A 77 -19.02 1.82 14.42
C LYS A 77 -18.74 1.16 15.77
N ALA A 78 -17.48 0.83 16.06
CA ALA A 78 -17.09 0.24 17.33
C ALA A 78 -17.38 1.19 18.52
N ALA A 79 -17.16 2.49 18.34
CA ALA A 79 -17.50 3.50 19.35
C ALA A 79 -19.02 3.65 19.54
N ALA A 80 -19.81 3.55 18.47
CA ALA A 80 -21.27 3.56 18.57
C ALA A 80 -21.80 2.34 19.32
N GLU A 81 -21.26 1.15 19.04
CA GLU A 81 -21.58 -0.10 19.76
C GLU A 81 -21.19 -0.01 21.24
N ALA A 82 -19.95 0.41 21.54
CA ALA A 82 -19.51 0.65 22.92
C ALA A 82 -20.32 1.75 23.63
N GLY A 83 -20.77 2.76 22.89
CA GLY A 83 -21.66 3.82 23.39
C GLY A 83 -23.06 3.32 23.71
N MET A 84 -23.58 2.33 22.98
CA MET A 84 -24.84 1.64 23.31
C MET A 84 -24.70 0.79 24.57
N ASP A 85 -23.57 0.08 24.74
CA ASP A 85 -23.26 -0.66 25.96
C ASP A 85 -23.06 0.29 27.16
N ALA A 86 -22.41 1.43 26.95
CA ALA A 86 -22.19 2.48 27.95
C ALA A 86 -23.47 3.25 28.32
N ALA A 87 -24.40 3.44 27.37
CA ALA A 87 -25.73 3.99 27.60
C ALA A 87 -26.61 3.01 28.39
N ALA A 88 -26.47 1.70 28.15
CA ALA A 88 -27.08 0.67 28.99
C ALA A 88 -26.47 0.64 30.42
N ALA A 89 -25.21 1.06 30.57
CA ALA A 89 -24.52 1.20 31.85
C ALA A 89 -24.65 2.60 32.51
N GLY A 90 -25.40 3.54 31.92
CA GLY A 90 -25.67 4.86 32.51
C GLY A 90 -24.49 5.84 32.53
N THR A 91 -23.44 5.61 31.75
CA THR A 91 -22.26 6.50 31.72
C THR A 91 -22.40 7.61 30.66
N GLN A 92 -22.05 8.84 31.05
CA GLN A 92 -22.22 10.07 30.27
C GLN A 92 -21.50 10.01 28.91
N GLN A 93 -22.22 10.26 27.81
CA GLN A 93 -21.73 10.11 26.44
C GLN A 93 -20.57 11.09 26.12
N PRO A 94 -19.43 10.61 25.61
CA PRO A 94 -18.38 11.47 25.08
C PRO A 94 -18.81 12.11 23.75
N ASN A 95 -18.54 13.41 23.58
CA ASN A 95 -18.88 14.16 22.37
C ASN A 95 -17.89 13.82 21.23
N PRO A 96 -18.35 13.23 20.11
CA PRO A 96 -17.49 12.76 19.02
C PRO A 96 -16.78 13.89 18.25
N MET A 97 -17.25 15.14 18.30
CA MET A 97 -16.54 16.27 17.67
C MET A 97 -15.28 16.68 18.40
N LEU A 98 -15.13 16.30 19.67
CA LEU A 98 -13.95 16.59 20.48
C LEU A 98 -12.89 15.49 20.39
N TRP A 99 -13.13 14.42 19.60
CA TRP A 99 -12.22 13.27 19.52
C TRP A 99 -10.76 13.60 19.15
N PRO A 100 -10.42 14.52 18.21
CA PRO A 100 -9.02 14.74 17.84
C PRO A 100 -8.31 15.56 18.91
N TRP A 101 -9.03 16.50 19.53
CA TRP A 101 -8.55 17.32 20.62
C TRP A 101 -8.36 16.49 21.90
N ALA A 102 -9.32 15.62 22.23
CA ALA A 102 -9.24 14.71 23.37
C ALA A 102 -8.10 13.68 23.20
N ALA A 103 -7.89 13.14 22.01
CA ALA A 103 -6.75 12.25 21.73
C ALA A 103 -5.41 12.98 21.87
N MET A 104 -5.30 14.22 21.38
CA MET A 104 -4.11 15.06 21.55
C MET A 104 -3.88 15.42 23.02
N GLN A 105 -4.96 15.72 23.77
CA GLN A 105 -4.89 16.00 25.19
C GLN A 105 -4.48 14.76 25.99
N GLN A 106 -4.93 13.56 25.62
CA GLN A 106 -4.49 12.30 26.23
C GLN A 106 -3.01 12.03 25.96
N ALA A 107 -2.50 12.35 24.76
CA ALA A 107 -1.09 12.25 24.45
C ALA A 107 -0.22 13.28 25.19
N MET A 108 -0.78 14.46 25.51
CA MET A 108 -0.10 15.53 26.25
C MET A 108 -0.21 15.36 27.78
N SER A 109 -1.27 14.71 28.25
CA SER A 109 -1.55 14.47 29.68
C SER A 109 -1.02 13.11 30.14
N GLY A 110 -0.87 12.15 29.21
CA GLY A 110 -0.06 10.95 29.37
C GLY A 110 1.41 11.33 29.26
N GLY A 111 1.94 11.85 30.36
CA GLY A 111 3.27 12.43 30.45
C GLY A 111 4.32 11.68 29.65
N ALA A 112 5.02 12.43 28.81
CA ALA A 112 6.34 12.07 28.32
C ALA A 112 7.23 11.76 29.53
N ALA A 113 7.38 10.48 29.86
CA ALA A 113 8.61 10.04 30.50
C ALA A 113 9.67 10.12 29.40
N PRO A 114 10.67 11.02 29.49
CA PRO A 114 11.79 10.97 28.56
C PRO A 114 12.44 9.57 28.66
N PRO A 115 12.95 8.99 27.56
CA PRO A 115 13.76 7.79 27.67
C PRO A 115 14.92 8.14 28.59
N LYS A 116 15.00 7.45 29.74
CA LYS A 116 16.12 7.63 30.68
C LYS A 116 17.41 7.43 29.89
N PRO A 117 18.36 8.38 29.91
CA PRO A 117 19.66 8.13 29.29
C PRO A 117 20.24 6.90 29.99
N VAL A 118 20.54 5.88 29.20
CA VAL A 118 21.27 4.70 29.66
C VAL A 118 22.61 5.24 30.15
N GLN A 119 22.78 5.35 31.46
CA GLN A 119 24.07 5.67 32.06
C GLN A 119 25.03 4.57 31.61
N SER A 120 25.93 4.94 30.70
CA SER A 120 27.11 4.15 30.40
C SER A 120 27.94 4.07 31.68
N ALA A 121 27.76 3.01 32.45
CA ALA A 121 28.65 2.65 33.52
C ALA A 121 29.91 2.04 32.90
N ALA A 122 30.94 2.87 32.73
CA ALA A 122 32.30 2.45 32.42
C ALA A 122 32.94 1.73 33.64
N PRO A 123 33.97 0.89 33.43
CA PRO A 123 34.21 -0.36 34.16
C PRO A 123 34.92 -0.20 35.51
N PRO A 124 34.93 -1.25 36.38
CA PRO A 124 35.57 -1.16 37.68
C PRO A 124 37.10 -1.14 37.52
N LYS A 125 37.76 -0.17 38.16
CA LYS A 125 39.20 -0.24 38.45
C LYS A 125 39.42 -0.56 39.93
N SER A 126 40.15 -1.65 40.11
CA SER A 126 40.72 -2.20 41.33
C SER A 126 41.68 -1.25 42.05
N GLY A 127 41.75 -1.38 43.39
CA GLY A 127 42.95 -1.01 44.15
C GLY A 127 42.69 -0.35 45.51
N LYS A 128 42.60 -1.14 46.58
CA LYS A 128 43.66 -1.36 47.57
C LYS A 128 43.25 -2.42 48.59
#